data_AF-T0PEZ7-F1
#
_entry.id   AF-T0PEZ7-F1
#
_cell.length_a   1.000
_cell.length_b   1.000
_cell.length_c   1.000
_cell.angle_alpha   90.00
_cell.angle_beta   90.00
_cell.angle_gamma   90.00
#
_symmetry.space_group_name_H-M   'P 1'
#
loop_
_entity.id
_entity.type
_entity.pdbx_description
1 polymer ?
#
loop_
_entity_poly.entity_id
_entity_poly.type
_entity_poly.pdbx_seq_one_letter_code
_entity_poly.pdbx_strand_id
1 'polypeptide(L)'
;MEANEQINISIEYEGSLNGYSKVMAYVKDKIHKEFSILRPDCHAYPIIAEPSFSSILKSYKNNFIYNISVKVPKVYKVGCGGVLKNVTEINDYNIFNYVSDSPTWRFDIAVADYSIVEDKDINLKIFAFPEHKANAENIVVNEIKRAFHLFEDLFGDLREDKYFTVVEIKEAYGSQAGDNYILMEEHGFSNDIRKLTHLYHEVGHAWNVKAKHDIQRTRFFDEAFASYFEALAIKNFYGYKEFIAKMDLYRNLFIENVNEDRINCTTPICNYGKYEIGHNSYTKGPWVLYLLNEILGDEMFCRAIRIFLSKHRHKEVDFEDFKESIEEVSNIDLSMFFKKWIYGIESSELLCSDVDVKHMINNYKSAE
;
A
#
# COMPACT_ATOMS: atom_id res chain seq x y z
N MET A 1 -17.10 33.43 -7.83
CA MET A 1 -16.15 33.03 -8.89
C MET A 1 -16.95 32.32 -9.95
N GLU A 2 -16.84 32.76 -11.19
CA GLU A 2 -17.42 32.04 -12.32
C GLU A 2 -16.71 30.69 -12.46
N ALA A 3 -17.39 29.69 -13.02
CA ALA A 3 -16.76 28.42 -13.35
C ALA A 3 -15.59 28.68 -14.32
N ASN A 4 -14.36 28.32 -13.93
CA ASN A 4 -13.08 28.43 -14.67
C ASN A 4 -12.16 29.64 -14.37
N GLU A 5 -12.38 30.39 -13.29
CA GLU A 5 -11.39 31.39 -12.85
C GLU A 5 -10.18 30.72 -12.18
N GLN A 6 -8.98 30.85 -12.78
CA GLN A 6 -7.72 30.35 -12.20
C GLN A 6 -7.10 31.42 -11.28
N ILE A 7 -6.93 31.09 -10.01
CA ILE A 7 -6.22 31.93 -9.04
C ILE A 7 -4.83 31.36 -8.81
N ASN A 8 -3.81 32.21 -8.89
CA ASN A 8 -2.44 31.86 -8.49
C ASN A 8 -2.19 32.40 -7.07
N ILE A 9 -1.83 31.51 -6.14
CA ILE A 9 -1.50 31.84 -4.76
C ILE A 9 -0.03 31.51 -4.53
N SER A 10 0.73 32.47 -4.01
CA SER A 10 2.12 32.25 -3.57
C SER A 10 2.17 32.22 -2.06
N ILE A 11 2.74 31.17 -1.49
CA ILE A 11 2.89 30.99 -0.04
C ILE A 11 4.37 30.73 0.25
N GLU A 12 4.96 31.59 1.06
CA GLU A 12 6.30 31.39 1.62
C GLU A 12 6.15 30.99 3.09
N TYR A 13 6.77 29.89 3.48
CA TYR A 13 6.72 29.38 4.85
C TYR A 13 8.04 28.69 5.20
N GLU A 14 8.39 28.77 6.48
CA GLU A 14 9.50 28.04 7.09
C GLU A 14 9.06 27.55 8.48
N GLY A 15 9.69 26.49 8.96
CA GLY A 15 9.33 25.94 10.27
C GLY A 15 10.11 24.69 10.62
N SER A 16 9.86 24.18 11.82
CA SER A 16 10.36 22.88 12.26
C SER A 16 9.34 21.79 11.92
N LEU A 17 9.83 20.64 11.50
CA LEU A 17 9.02 19.43 11.43
C LEU A 17 8.96 18.83 12.83
N ASN A 18 7.74 18.64 13.33
CA ASN A 18 7.51 17.90 14.55
C ASN A 18 6.70 16.66 14.19
N GLY A 19 7.25 15.48 14.44
CA GLY A 19 6.52 14.23 14.27
C GLY A 19 5.25 14.22 15.11
N TYR A 20 4.18 13.61 14.59
CA TYR A 20 2.89 13.46 15.27
C TYR A 20 2.84 12.16 16.11
N SER A 21 3.93 11.83 16.79
CA SER A 21 4.15 10.49 17.39
C SER A 21 3.11 10.06 18.42
N LYS A 22 2.38 10.99 19.05
CA LYS A 22 1.29 10.70 19.98
C LYS A 22 0.01 10.20 19.29
N VAL A 23 -0.15 10.46 17.99
CA VAL A 23 -1.36 10.10 17.21
C VAL A 23 -1.00 9.11 16.11
N MET A 24 0.12 9.31 15.43
CA MET A 24 0.66 8.42 14.40
C MET A 24 2.11 8.09 14.77
N ALA A 25 2.30 6.95 15.44
CA ALA A 25 3.61 6.58 16.01
C ALA A 25 4.73 6.48 14.97
N TYR A 26 4.40 6.23 13.69
CA TYR A 26 5.36 6.15 12.58
C TYR A 26 5.75 7.54 12.00
N VAL A 27 5.01 8.60 12.32
CA VAL A 27 5.30 9.96 11.84
C VAL A 27 6.35 10.59 12.76
N LYS A 28 7.62 10.43 12.38
CA LYS A 28 8.82 10.93 13.08
C LYS A 28 9.67 11.85 12.21
N ASP A 29 9.05 12.40 11.17
CA ASP A 29 9.64 13.21 10.11
C ASP A 29 10.43 14.36 10.71
N LYS A 30 11.67 14.51 10.22
CA LYS A 30 12.62 15.50 10.70
C LYS A 30 13.66 15.77 9.63
N ILE A 31 14.29 16.94 9.73
CA ILE A 31 15.52 17.24 8.99
C ILE A 31 16.70 16.78 9.84
N HIS A 32 17.48 15.84 9.32
CA HIS A 32 18.66 15.28 9.97
C HIS A 32 19.74 14.91 8.96
N LYS A 33 21.01 15.02 9.37
CA LYS A 33 22.18 14.78 8.51
C LYS A 33 22.27 13.36 7.93
N GLU A 34 21.71 12.37 8.61
CA GLU A 34 21.78 10.96 8.16
C GLU A 34 20.61 10.59 7.24
N PHE A 35 19.43 11.12 7.54
CA PHE A 35 18.20 10.83 6.81
C PHE A 35 17.17 11.90 7.16
N SER A 36 16.61 12.52 6.15
CA SER A 36 15.47 13.43 6.27
C SER A 36 14.32 12.91 5.44
N ILE A 37 13.09 13.15 5.89
CA ILE A 37 11.89 12.80 5.14
C ILE A 37 10.81 13.87 5.37
N LEU A 38 10.08 14.18 4.29
CA LEU A 38 8.94 15.08 4.24
C LEU A 38 7.77 14.34 3.61
N ARG A 39 6.63 14.35 4.29
CA ARG A 39 5.42 13.62 3.88
C ARG A 39 4.16 14.46 4.06
N PRO A 40 3.06 14.13 3.36
CA PRO A 40 1.74 14.65 3.68
C PRO A 40 1.38 14.50 5.17
N ASP A 41 1.73 13.38 5.79
CA ASP A 41 1.38 13.03 7.17
C ASP A 41 1.91 14.05 8.21
N CYS A 42 2.98 14.80 7.90
CA CYS A 42 3.51 15.87 8.74
C CYS A 42 3.15 17.28 8.25
N HIS A 43 2.24 17.39 7.27
CA HIS A 43 1.85 18.64 6.59
C HIS A 43 3.07 19.41 6.06
N ALA A 44 4.02 18.69 5.46
CA ALA A 44 5.27 19.27 4.96
C ALA A 44 5.07 20.28 3.80
N TYR A 45 3.91 20.26 3.15
CA TYR A 45 3.54 21.19 2.08
C TYR A 45 2.10 21.70 2.25
N PRO A 46 1.76 22.88 1.69
CA PRO A 46 0.45 23.48 1.87
C PRO A 46 -0.66 22.58 1.34
N ILE A 47 -1.72 22.42 2.13
CA ILE A 47 -2.95 21.75 1.74
C ILE A 47 -4.09 22.76 1.72
N ILE A 48 -4.98 22.64 0.74
CA ILE A 48 -6.19 23.48 0.66
C ILE A 48 -7.27 22.81 1.50
N ALA A 49 -7.43 23.29 2.72
CA ALA A 49 -8.44 22.82 3.67
C ALA A 49 -8.91 23.96 4.58
N GLU A 50 -10.15 23.86 5.06
CA GLU A 50 -10.58 24.65 6.21
C GLU A 50 -9.86 24.14 7.48
N PRO A 51 -9.66 24.97 8.52
CA PRO A 51 -8.98 24.57 9.76
C PRO A 51 -9.88 23.68 10.64
N SER A 52 -10.27 22.51 10.12
CA SER A 52 -11.01 21.47 10.82
C SER A 52 -10.49 20.10 10.43
N PHE A 53 -10.49 19.15 11.38
CA PHE A 53 -10.03 17.79 11.14
C PHE A 53 -10.77 17.11 9.97
N SER A 54 -12.10 17.32 9.87
CA SER A 54 -12.90 16.79 8.77
C SER A 54 -12.49 17.37 7.41
N SER A 55 -12.16 18.66 7.34
CA SER A 55 -11.75 19.30 6.09
C SER A 55 -10.35 18.88 5.66
N ILE A 56 -9.42 18.73 6.62
CA ILE A 56 -8.08 18.16 6.37
C ILE A 56 -8.19 16.72 5.84
N LEU A 57 -9.04 15.88 6.42
CA LEU A 57 -9.24 14.52 5.91
C LEU A 57 -9.80 14.52 4.48
N LYS A 58 -10.70 15.46 4.15
CA LYS A 58 -11.26 15.60 2.80
C LYS A 58 -10.24 16.13 1.79
N SER A 59 -9.27 16.94 2.20
CA SER A 59 -8.30 17.54 1.27
C SER A 59 -7.37 16.51 0.64
N TYR A 60 -7.14 15.36 1.29
CA TYR A 60 -6.43 14.22 0.72
C TYR A 60 -7.10 13.58 -0.50
N LYS A 61 -8.31 14.02 -0.88
CA LYS A 61 -8.96 13.62 -2.14
C LYS A 61 -8.61 14.52 -3.32
N ASN A 62 -8.09 15.71 -3.04
CA ASN A 62 -7.80 16.67 -4.10
C ASN A 62 -6.55 16.17 -4.82
N ASN A 63 -6.75 15.57 -5.98
CA ASN A 63 -5.63 15.26 -6.85
C ASN A 63 -5.05 16.56 -7.40
N PHE A 64 -3.73 16.62 -7.44
CA PHE A 64 -2.98 17.71 -8.01
C PHE A 64 -1.84 17.16 -8.86
N ILE A 65 -1.35 18.02 -9.75
CA ILE A 65 -0.06 17.81 -10.41
C ILE A 65 0.96 18.69 -9.70
N TYR A 66 2.21 18.25 -9.62
CA TYR A 66 3.27 19.03 -8.98
C TYR A 66 4.49 19.18 -9.88
N ASN A 67 5.22 20.27 -9.64
CA ASN A 67 6.59 20.48 -10.06
C ASN A 67 7.33 21.00 -8.82
N ILE A 68 8.28 20.22 -8.33
CA ILE A 68 9.01 20.53 -7.10
C ILE A 68 10.51 20.66 -7.38
N SER A 69 11.15 21.59 -6.68
CA SER A 69 12.60 21.79 -6.69
C SER A 69 13.13 21.61 -5.28
N VAL A 70 14.01 20.62 -5.09
CA VAL A 70 14.57 20.29 -3.77
C VAL A 70 16.07 20.59 -3.79
N LYS A 71 16.49 21.61 -3.02
CA LYS A 71 17.89 22.03 -2.90
C LYS A 71 18.52 21.38 -1.66
N VAL A 72 19.57 20.58 -1.85
CA VAL A 72 20.28 19.86 -0.78
C VAL A 72 21.80 19.97 -0.95
N PRO A 73 22.60 19.88 0.13
CA PRO A 73 24.06 19.76 0.02
C PRO A 73 24.49 18.63 -0.91
N LYS A 74 25.63 18.80 -1.61
CA LYS A 74 26.10 17.91 -2.69
C LYS A 74 26.19 16.43 -2.36
N VAL A 75 26.46 16.09 -1.11
CA VAL A 75 26.54 14.70 -0.63
C VAL A 75 25.20 13.98 -0.74
N TYR A 76 24.08 14.70 -0.59
CA TYR A 76 22.77 14.06 -0.54
C TYR A 76 22.17 13.85 -1.94
N LYS A 77 21.36 12.80 -2.02
CA LYS A 77 20.39 12.55 -3.09
C LYS A 77 18.98 12.72 -2.55
N VAL A 78 18.04 12.95 -3.46
CA VAL A 78 16.63 13.10 -3.15
C VAL A 78 15.89 11.93 -3.78
N GLY A 79 15.25 11.09 -2.96
CA GLY A 79 14.23 10.16 -3.41
C GLY A 79 12.88 10.84 -3.34
N CYS A 80 12.09 10.77 -4.41
CA CYS A 80 10.75 11.35 -4.45
C CYS A 80 9.86 10.54 -5.39
N GLY A 81 8.55 10.57 -5.12
CA GLY A 81 7.56 10.14 -6.10
C GLY A 81 7.65 10.94 -7.40
N GLY A 82 7.05 10.41 -8.47
CA GLY A 82 7.07 11.03 -9.80
C GLY A 82 8.39 10.87 -10.55
N VAL A 83 8.62 11.75 -11.52
CA VAL A 83 9.73 11.65 -12.47
C VAL A 83 10.77 12.74 -12.22
N LEU A 84 12.01 12.33 -11.92
CA LEU A 84 13.17 13.22 -11.87
C LEU A 84 13.45 13.78 -13.29
N LYS A 85 13.30 15.09 -13.48
CA LYS A 85 13.52 15.76 -14.77
C LYS A 85 14.96 16.20 -14.97
N ASN A 86 15.59 16.77 -13.95
CA ASN A 86 16.99 17.18 -14.01
C ASN A 86 17.57 17.40 -12.61
N VAL A 87 18.90 17.43 -12.55
CA VAL A 87 19.67 17.85 -11.37
C VAL A 87 20.60 18.97 -11.80
N THR A 88 20.53 20.10 -11.09
CA THR A 88 21.38 21.26 -11.33
C THR A 88 22.36 21.42 -10.18
N GLU A 89 23.66 21.41 -10.46
CA GLU A 89 24.68 21.71 -9.46
C GLU A 89 24.90 23.22 -9.33
N ILE A 90 24.84 23.75 -8.09
CA ILE A 90 25.11 25.15 -7.78
C ILE A 90 25.98 25.21 -6.52
N ASN A 91 27.25 25.59 -6.67
CA ASN A 91 28.24 25.65 -5.59
C ASN A 91 28.33 24.32 -4.83
N ASP A 92 28.00 24.32 -3.53
CA ASP A 92 28.00 23.16 -2.63
C ASP A 92 26.64 22.42 -2.56
N TYR A 93 25.71 22.77 -3.44
CA TYR A 93 24.35 22.22 -3.47
C TYR A 93 24.02 21.56 -4.81
N ASN A 94 23.10 20.59 -4.74
CA ASN A 94 22.36 20.06 -5.87
C ASN A 94 20.90 20.49 -5.75
N ILE A 95 20.27 20.84 -6.88
CA ILE A 95 18.83 21.08 -6.97
C ILE A 95 18.22 19.96 -7.82
N PHE A 96 17.38 19.14 -7.21
CA PHE A 96 16.65 18.07 -7.88
C PHE A 96 15.26 18.57 -8.27
N ASN A 97 14.89 18.39 -9.54
CA ASN A 97 13.59 18.82 -10.06
C ASN A 97 12.73 17.61 -10.41
N TYR A 98 11.61 17.42 -9.69
CA TYR A 98 10.65 16.34 -9.89
C TYR A 98 9.32 16.88 -10.39
N VAL A 99 8.63 16.09 -11.21
CA VAL A 99 7.24 16.37 -11.59
C VAL A 99 6.39 15.11 -11.47
N SER A 100 5.10 15.29 -11.19
CA SER A 100 4.14 14.20 -11.36
C SER A 100 3.89 13.95 -12.86
N ASP A 101 3.71 12.69 -13.22
CA ASP A 101 3.28 12.23 -14.54
C ASP A 101 1.75 12.12 -14.66
N SER A 102 1.06 11.97 -13.53
CA SER A 102 -0.39 11.86 -13.40
C SER A 102 -0.92 12.68 -12.22
N PRO A 103 -2.23 13.00 -12.15
CA PRO A 103 -2.82 13.61 -10.96
C PRO A 103 -2.72 12.67 -9.77
N THR A 104 -2.08 13.14 -8.69
CA THR A 104 -1.88 12.37 -7.46
C THR A 104 -2.35 13.15 -6.24
N TRP A 105 -2.58 12.46 -5.13
CA TRP A 105 -3.00 13.07 -3.88
C TRP A 105 -1.84 13.31 -2.90
N ARG A 106 -0.65 12.77 -3.20
CA ARG A 106 0.54 12.90 -2.36
C ARG A 106 1.84 12.88 -3.14
N PHE A 107 2.88 13.43 -2.53
CA PHE A 107 4.26 13.09 -2.84
C PHE A 107 5.07 13.10 -1.56
N ASP A 108 6.13 12.32 -1.56
CA ASP A 108 7.05 12.18 -0.43
C ASP A 108 8.45 12.56 -0.88
N ILE A 109 9.22 13.23 -0.01
CA ILE A 109 10.60 13.61 -0.28
C ILE A 109 11.47 12.98 0.80
N ALA A 110 12.34 12.05 0.42
CA ALA A 110 13.37 11.51 1.29
C ALA A 110 14.74 12.01 0.84
N VAL A 111 15.61 12.34 1.80
CA VAL A 111 16.94 12.89 1.55
C VAL A 111 17.95 12.17 2.41
N ALA A 112 18.93 11.55 1.77
CA ALA A 112 20.07 10.90 2.42
C ALA A 112 21.25 10.81 1.44
N ASP A 113 22.40 10.32 1.90
CA ASP A 113 23.55 10.00 1.06
C ASP A 113 23.29 8.69 0.28
N TYR A 114 22.23 8.64 -0.52
CA TYR A 114 21.82 7.41 -1.19
C TYR A 114 22.80 6.97 -2.28
N SER A 115 23.05 5.67 -2.34
CA SER A 115 23.48 4.99 -3.54
C SER A 115 22.28 4.74 -4.47
N ILE A 116 22.46 5.01 -5.75
CA ILE A 116 21.41 4.80 -6.77
C ILE A 116 21.71 3.50 -7.52
N VAL A 117 20.72 2.62 -7.59
CA VAL A 117 20.71 1.39 -8.38
C VAL A 117 19.62 1.50 -9.43
N GLU A 118 19.92 1.11 -10.66
CA GLU A 118 18.97 1.19 -11.78
C GLU A 118 18.89 -0.17 -12.50
N ASP A 119 17.68 -0.59 -12.85
CA ASP A 119 17.41 -1.72 -13.74
C ASP A 119 16.59 -1.21 -14.93
N LYS A 120 17.12 -1.40 -16.15
CA LYS A 120 16.52 -0.87 -17.37
C LYS A 120 15.39 -1.73 -17.92
N ASP A 121 15.31 -3.00 -17.53
CA ASP A 121 14.32 -3.94 -18.07
C ASP A 121 12.92 -3.56 -17.59
N ILE A 122 12.82 -3.16 -16.32
CA ILE A 122 11.57 -2.70 -15.68
C ILE A 122 11.58 -1.22 -15.32
N ASN A 123 12.56 -0.46 -15.84
CA ASN A 123 12.82 0.96 -15.56
C ASN A 123 12.66 1.29 -14.06
N LEU A 124 13.37 0.51 -13.26
CA LEU A 124 13.39 0.59 -11.81
C LEU A 124 14.54 1.49 -11.37
N LYS A 125 14.26 2.35 -10.39
CA LYS A 125 15.26 3.16 -9.69
C LYS A 125 15.15 2.92 -8.19
N ILE A 126 16.25 2.53 -7.57
CA ILE A 126 16.33 2.32 -6.13
C ILE A 126 17.28 3.35 -5.52
N PHE A 127 16.80 4.06 -4.51
CA PHE A 127 17.60 4.91 -3.63
C PHE A 127 17.87 4.12 -2.35
N ALA A 128 19.05 3.51 -2.24
CA ALA A 128 19.46 2.68 -1.11
C ALA A 128 20.50 3.39 -0.25
N PHE A 129 20.49 3.19 1.06
CA PHE A 129 21.60 3.61 1.90
C PHE A 129 22.91 2.94 1.43
N PRO A 130 24.07 3.60 1.51
CA PRO A 130 25.33 3.07 0.97
C PRO A 130 25.67 1.67 1.47
N GLU A 131 25.40 1.38 2.74
CA GLU A 131 25.59 0.07 3.36
C GLU A 131 24.74 -1.05 2.74
N HIS A 132 23.60 -0.69 2.13
CA HIS A 132 22.66 -1.64 1.52
C HIS A 132 22.74 -1.69 -0.01
N LYS A 133 23.63 -0.91 -0.63
CA LYS A 133 23.82 -0.90 -2.09
C LYS A 133 23.98 -2.30 -2.68
N ALA A 134 24.83 -3.13 -2.09
CA ALA A 134 25.07 -4.48 -2.59
C ALA A 134 23.82 -5.37 -2.54
N ASN A 135 22.99 -5.23 -1.50
CA ASN A 135 21.73 -5.97 -1.40
C ASN A 135 20.70 -5.41 -2.37
N ALA A 136 20.65 -4.09 -2.55
CA ALA A 136 19.81 -3.44 -3.55
C ALA A 136 20.09 -4.00 -4.95
N GLU A 137 21.37 -4.07 -5.35
CA GLU A 137 21.81 -4.56 -6.67
C GLU A 137 21.54 -6.07 -6.86
N ASN A 138 21.86 -6.90 -5.87
CA ASN A 138 21.89 -8.35 -6.06
C ASN A 138 20.61 -9.06 -5.62
N ILE A 139 19.80 -8.44 -4.75
CA ILE A 139 18.62 -9.06 -4.14
C ILE A 139 17.37 -8.25 -4.47
N VAL A 140 17.30 -6.99 -4.04
CA VAL A 140 16.06 -6.21 -4.10
C VAL A 140 15.55 -6.02 -5.53
N VAL A 141 16.44 -5.71 -6.48
CA VAL A 141 16.09 -5.65 -7.92
C VAL A 141 15.44 -6.96 -8.39
N ASN A 142 16.03 -8.09 -8.04
CA ASN A 142 15.54 -9.40 -8.47
C ASN A 142 14.20 -9.75 -7.84
N GLU A 143 14.02 -9.46 -6.54
CA GLU A 143 12.77 -9.72 -5.83
C GLU A 143 11.61 -8.83 -6.34
N ILE A 144 11.88 -7.57 -6.69
CA ILE A 144 10.88 -6.69 -7.31
C ILE A 144 10.48 -7.21 -8.69
N LYS A 145 11.45 -7.59 -9.54
CA LYS A 145 11.16 -8.18 -10.86
C LYS A 145 10.34 -9.44 -10.71
N ARG A 146 10.69 -10.30 -9.74
CA ARG A 146 9.98 -11.54 -9.44
C ARG A 146 8.54 -11.29 -9.02
N ALA A 147 8.30 -10.31 -8.14
CA ALA A 147 6.97 -9.92 -7.69
C ALA A 147 6.13 -9.33 -8.84
N PHE A 148 6.70 -8.42 -9.63
CA PHE A 148 6.02 -7.86 -10.80
C PHE A 148 5.60 -8.95 -11.78
N HIS A 149 6.50 -9.84 -12.18
CA HIS A 149 6.15 -10.93 -13.10
C HIS A 149 5.02 -11.80 -12.54
N LEU A 150 5.08 -12.17 -11.25
CA LEU A 150 4.01 -12.96 -10.65
C LEU A 150 2.66 -12.23 -10.67
N PHE A 151 2.63 -10.95 -10.27
CA PHE A 151 1.37 -10.21 -10.21
C PHE A 151 0.82 -9.88 -11.61
N GLU A 152 1.68 -9.66 -12.60
CA GLU A 152 1.30 -9.58 -14.01
C GLU A 152 0.71 -10.91 -14.50
N ASP A 153 1.33 -12.04 -14.15
CA ASP A 153 0.84 -13.38 -14.51
C ASP A 153 -0.49 -13.73 -13.85
N LEU A 154 -0.72 -13.33 -12.60
CA LEU A 154 -1.95 -13.60 -11.86
C LEU A 154 -3.06 -12.63 -12.25
N PHE A 155 -2.77 -11.33 -12.29
CA PHE A 155 -3.77 -10.26 -12.33
C PHE A 155 -3.73 -9.40 -13.60
N GLY A 156 -2.83 -9.69 -14.53
CA GLY A 156 -2.63 -8.95 -15.77
C GLY A 156 -1.67 -7.77 -15.60
N ASP A 157 -1.10 -7.32 -16.73
CA ASP A 157 -0.30 -6.09 -16.80
C ASP A 157 -1.22 -4.86 -16.65
N LEU A 158 -1.42 -4.48 -15.40
CA LEU A 158 -2.24 -3.34 -14.99
C LEU A 158 -1.38 -2.17 -14.50
N ARG A 159 -0.07 -2.17 -14.80
CA ARG A 159 0.81 -1.04 -14.49
C ARG A 159 0.71 0.00 -15.60
N GLU A 160 0.40 1.24 -15.20
CA GLU A 160 0.08 2.33 -16.14
C GLU A 160 1.36 2.92 -16.72
N ASP A 161 2.36 3.07 -15.85
CA ASP A 161 3.67 3.55 -16.20
C ASP A 161 4.71 2.46 -16.00
N LYS A 162 5.65 2.42 -16.94
CA LYS A 162 6.69 1.40 -16.95
C LYS A 162 7.85 1.72 -16.02
N TYR A 163 7.79 2.79 -15.22
CA TYR A 163 8.82 3.06 -14.22
C TYR A 163 8.36 2.67 -12.83
N PHE A 164 9.31 2.41 -11.94
CA PHE A 164 9.04 2.21 -10.53
C PHE A 164 10.20 2.75 -9.71
N THR A 165 9.89 3.46 -8.62
CA THR A 165 10.92 3.96 -7.71
C THR A 165 10.81 3.29 -6.35
N VAL A 166 11.93 2.86 -5.80
CA VAL A 166 12.02 2.38 -4.42
C VAL A 166 12.93 3.33 -3.67
N VAL A 167 12.43 3.87 -2.58
CA VAL A 167 13.21 4.76 -1.72
C VAL A 167 13.36 4.09 -0.37
N GLU A 168 14.60 3.77 -0.01
CA GLU A 168 14.89 3.22 1.30
C GLU A 168 14.69 4.29 2.38
N ILE A 169 13.96 3.94 3.43
CA ILE A 169 13.72 4.79 4.60
C ILE A 169 14.19 4.08 5.86
N LYS A 170 14.45 4.87 6.92
CA LYS A 170 14.86 4.31 8.21
C LYS A 170 13.75 3.47 8.84
N GLU A 171 14.14 2.46 9.61
CA GLU A 171 13.20 1.62 10.37
C GLU A 171 12.30 2.44 11.31
N ALA A 172 11.09 1.92 11.53
CA ALA A 172 10.02 2.51 12.34
C ALA A 172 9.50 3.88 11.83
N TYR A 173 9.64 4.15 10.54
CA TYR A 173 8.97 5.25 9.81
C TYR A 173 7.71 4.80 9.05
N GLY A 174 7.55 3.47 8.90
CA GLY A 174 6.46 2.81 8.19
C GLY A 174 6.63 2.86 6.67
N SER A 175 6.73 1.69 6.05
CA SER A 175 6.65 1.57 4.59
C SER A 175 5.32 2.14 4.06
N GLN A 176 5.38 2.75 2.88
CA GLN A 176 4.22 3.37 2.24
C GLN A 176 4.35 3.28 0.72
N ALA A 177 3.26 2.96 0.04
CA ALA A 177 3.18 3.04 -1.42
C ALA A 177 2.53 4.35 -1.88
N GLY A 178 2.99 4.84 -3.03
CA GLY A 178 2.35 5.90 -3.80
C GLY A 178 2.35 5.57 -5.30
N ASP A 179 1.91 6.51 -6.13
CA ASP A 179 1.78 6.29 -7.57
C ASP A 179 3.16 6.07 -8.21
N ASN A 180 3.43 4.83 -8.66
CA ASN A 180 4.70 4.38 -9.27
C ASN A 180 5.93 4.44 -8.36
N TYR A 181 5.76 4.43 -7.02
CA TYR A 181 6.88 4.30 -6.09
C TYR A 181 6.49 3.73 -4.73
N ILE A 182 7.48 3.24 -4.00
CA ILE A 182 7.36 2.81 -2.60
C ILE A 182 8.45 3.46 -1.74
N LEU A 183 8.08 3.81 -0.52
CA LEU A 183 9.00 4.02 0.60
C LEU A 183 9.13 2.68 1.31
N MET A 184 10.34 2.14 1.38
CA MET A 184 10.60 0.82 1.96
C MET A 184 11.57 0.93 3.14
N GLU A 185 11.17 0.42 4.30
CA GLU A 185 12.05 0.36 5.48
C GLU A 185 13.25 -0.59 5.26
N GLU A 186 14.34 -0.34 6.01
CA GLU A 186 15.65 -0.98 5.85
C GLU A 186 15.59 -2.52 5.82
N HIS A 187 14.63 -3.15 6.51
CA HIS A 187 14.44 -4.59 6.51
C HIS A 187 14.14 -5.17 5.11
N GLY A 188 13.53 -4.38 4.23
CA GLY A 188 13.31 -4.71 2.81
C GLY A 188 14.61 -4.74 1.99
N PHE A 189 15.73 -4.33 2.57
CA PHE A 189 17.08 -4.41 1.99
C PHE A 189 17.97 -5.42 2.70
N SER A 190 17.41 -6.23 3.61
CA SER A 190 18.17 -7.21 4.38
C SER A 190 18.41 -8.52 3.61
N ASN A 191 19.29 -9.37 4.13
CA ASN A 191 19.53 -10.73 3.60
C ASN A 191 18.56 -11.77 4.20
N ASP A 192 17.64 -11.39 5.09
CA ASP A 192 16.66 -12.31 5.66
C ASP A 192 15.42 -12.35 4.76
N ILE A 193 15.23 -13.48 4.08
CA ILE A 193 14.10 -13.71 3.17
C ILE A 193 12.75 -13.46 3.83
N ARG A 194 12.62 -13.69 5.15
CA ARG A 194 11.37 -13.44 5.89
C ARG A 194 11.04 -11.97 6.05
N LYS A 195 12.05 -11.09 5.95
CA LYS A 195 11.89 -9.64 5.96
C LYS A 195 11.65 -9.08 4.56
N LEU A 196 12.25 -9.71 3.55
CA LEU A 196 12.09 -9.34 2.15
C LEU A 196 10.66 -9.52 1.65
N THR A 197 9.85 -10.37 2.28
CA THR A 197 8.46 -10.57 1.82
C THR A 197 7.61 -9.31 1.89
N HIS A 198 7.97 -8.35 2.75
CA HIS A 198 7.31 -7.05 2.80
C HIS A 198 7.49 -6.24 1.51
N LEU A 199 8.54 -6.50 0.70
CA LEU A 199 8.63 -5.96 -0.67
C LEU A 199 7.45 -6.38 -1.52
N TYR A 200 6.96 -7.62 -1.36
CA TYR A 200 5.83 -8.11 -2.15
C TYR A 200 4.52 -7.43 -1.75
N HIS A 201 4.36 -7.08 -0.47
CA HIS A 201 3.23 -6.28 0.01
C HIS A 201 3.24 -4.90 -0.66
N GLU A 202 4.37 -4.18 -0.55
CA GLU A 202 4.51 -2.83 -1.10
C GLU A 202 4.39 -2.81 -2.63
N VAL A 203 4.96 -3.80 -3.33
CA VAL A 203 4.78 -3.97 -4.78
C VAL A 203 3.33 -4.32 -5.12
N GLY A 204 2.64 -5.08 -4.27
CA GLY A 204 1.24 -5.46 -4.45
C GLY A 204 0.29 -4.25 -4.51
N HIS A 205 0.63 -3.14 -3.86
CA HIS A 205 -0.13 -1.89 -3.94
C HIS A 205 -0.27 -1.33 -5.36
N ALA A 206 0.62 -1.70 -6.30
CA ALA A 206 0.53 -1.29 -7.70
C ALA A 206 -0.71 -1.87 -8.43
N TRP A 207 -1.38 -2.88 -7.86
CA TRP A 207 -2.60 -3.49 -8.40
C TRP A 207 -3.89 -3.05 -7.68
N ASN A 208 -3.81 -2.16 -6.69
CA ASN A 208 -4.99 -1.77 -5.92
C ASN A 208 -5.99 -0.94 -6.72
N VAL A 209 -7.26 -1.05 -6.32
CA VAL A 209 -8.35 -0.17 -6.77
C VAL A 209 -8.66 0.85 -5.67
N LYS A 210 -9.15 2.03 -6.09
CA LYS A 210 -9.55 3.08 -5.14
C LYS A 210 -10.89 2.70 -4.51
N ALA A 211 -11.01 2.83 -3.19
CA ALA A 211 -12.28 2.58 -2.52
C ALA A 211 -13.11 3.88 -2.47
N LYS A 212 -14.44 3.76 -2.41
CA LYS A 212 -15.31 4.90 -2.12
C LYS A 212 -14.96 5.48 -0.75
N HIS A 213 -15.12 6.79 -0.62
CA HIS A 213 -14.66 7.55 0.54
C HIS A 213 -15.13 7.00 1.90
N ASP A 214 -16.39 6.60 2.00
CA ASP A 214 -17.01 6.11 3.22
C ASP A 214 -16.39 4.80 3.72
N ILE A 215 -15.78 4.03 2.81
CA ILE A 215 -15.13 2.77 3.12
C ILE A 215 -13.60 2.78 2.94
N GLN A 216 -12.98 3.84 2.41
CA GLN A 216 -11.52 3.92 2.22
C GLN A 216 -10.77 3.64 3.53
N ARG A 217 -11.29 4.13 4.66
CA ARG A 217 -10.69 3.91 6.00
C ARG A 217 -10.88 2.49 6.55
N THR A 218 -11.70 1.66 5.91
CA THR A 218 -11.73 0.21 6.22
C THR A 218 -10.40 -0.44 5.88
N ARG A 219 -9.66 0.15 4.94
CA ARG A 219 -8.42 -0.37 4.41
C ARG A 219 -8.51 -1.77 3.79
N PHE A 220 -9.68 -2.13 3.26
CA PHE A 220 -9.87 -3.42 2.62
C PHE A 220 -9.21 -3.46 1.24
N PHE A 221 -9.60 -2.57 0.33
CA PHE A 221 -9.12 -2.59 -1.05
C PHE A 221 -7.67 -2.11 -1.23
N ASP A 222 -7.05 -1.59 -0.17
CA ASP A 222 -5.62 -1.26 -0.13
C ASP A 222 -4.78 -2.36 0.57
N GLU A 223 -5.01 -2.61 1.86
CA GLU A 223 -4.12 -3.40 2.72
C GLU A 223 -4.48 -4.87 2.75
N ALA A 224 -5.77 -5.22 2.69
CA ALA A 224 -6.17 -6.63 2.61
C ALA A 224 -5.66 -7.27 1.31
N PHE A 225 -5.79 -6.54 0.20
CA PHE A 225 -5.31 -6.98 -1.11
C PHE A 225 -3.79 -7.11 -1.14
N ALA A 226 -3.05 -6.08 -0.74
CA ALA A 226 -1.59 -6.13 -0.69
C ALA A 226 -1.07 -7.27 0.23
N SER A 227 -1.67 -7.44 1.41
CA SER A 227 -1.31 -8.51 2.35
C SER A 227 -1.57 -9.90 1.76
N TYR A 228 -2.68 -10.06 1.03
CA TYR A 228 -2.97 -11.34 0.39
C TYR A 228 -2.10 -11.60 -0.84
N PHE A 229 -1.74 -10.56 -1.59
CA PHE A 229 -0.79 -10.66 -2.70
C PHE A 229 0.61 -11.04 -2.21
N GLU A 230 1.05 -10.49 -1.06
CA GLU A 230 2.23 -10.98 -0.36
C GLU A 230 2.12 -12.47 -0.04
N ALA A 231 0.99 -12.91 0.52
CA ALA A 231 0.77 -14.33 0.82
C ALA A 231 0.82 -15.21 -0.45
N LEU A 232 0.21 -14.78 -1.55
CA LEU A 232 0.27 -15.49 -2.83
C LEU A 232 1.69 -15.54 -3.40
N ALA A 233 2.47 -14.46 -3.27
CA ALA A 233 3.88 -14.45 -3.61
C ALA A 233 4.65 -15.48 -2.78
N ILE A 234 4.41 -15.53 -1.47
CA ILE A 234 5.01 -16.54 -0.60
C ILE A 234 4.62 -17.97 -1.03
N LYS A 235 3.34 -18.20 -1.34
CA LYS A 235 2.84 -19.50 -1.85
C LYS A 235 3.58 -19.93 -3.10
N ASN A 236 3.76 -19.02 -4.05
CA ASN A 236 4.40 -19.30 -5.33
C ASN A 236 5.92 -19.50 -5.20
N PHE A 237 6.55 -18.70 -4.35
CA PHE A 237 8.01 -18.60 -4.28
C PHE A 237 8.66 -19.56 -3.29
N TYR A 238 7.96 -19.87 -2.21
CA TYR A 238 8.48 -20.68 -1.10
C TYR A 238 7.65 -21.92 -0.82
N GLY A 239 6.38 -21.94 -1.25
CA GLY A 239 5.50 -23.10 -1.19
C GLY A 239 4.32 -22.95 -0.25
N TYR A 240 3.45 -23.97 -0.26
CA TYR A 240 2.18 -23.93 0.47
C TYR A 240 2.36 -23.93 2.00
N LYS A 241 3.44 -24.54 2.51
CA LYS A 241 3.70 -24.58 3.95
C LYS A 241 3.98 -23.17 4.50
N GLU A 242 4.79 -22.41 3.78
CA GLU A 242 5.17 -21.03 4.10
C GLU A 242 3.97 -20.09 3.95
N PHE A 243 3.12 -20.33 2.95
CA PHE A 243 1.84 -19.66 2.81
C PHE A 243 0.94 -19.86 4.03
N ILE A 244 0.75 -21.11 4.49
CA ILE A 244 -0.05 -21.40 5.68
C ILE A 244 0.57 -20.74 6.93
N ALA A 245 1.89 -20.79 7.09
CA ALA A 245 2.55 -20.10 8.20
C ALA A 245 2.30 -18.58 8.20
N LYS A 246 2.25 -17.94 7.02
CA LYS A 246 1.90 -16.51 6.87
C LYS A 246 0.43 -16.26 7.22
N MET A 247 -0.49 -17.11 6.75
CA MET A 247 -1.91 -17.00 7.08
C MET A 247 -2.17 -17.19 8.59
N ASP A 248 -1.49 -18.15 9.22
CA ASP A 248 -1.53 -18.37 10.66
C ASP A 248 -0.98 -17.16 11.44
N LEU A 249 0.10 -16.53 10.96
CA LEU A 249 0.59 -15.28 11.53
C LEU A 249 -0.48 -14.19 11.48
N TYR A 250 -1.14 -13.97 10.34
CA TYR A 250 -2.24 -13.01 10.24
C TYR A 250 -3.40 -13.33 11.20
N ARG A 251 -3.73 -14.62 11.36
CA ARG A 251 -4.78 -15.05 12.29
C ARG A 251 -4.40 -14.73 13.74
N ASN A 252 -3.17 -15.05 14.13
CA ASN A 252 -2.67 -14.80 15.49
C ASN A 252 -2.63 -13.32 15.82
N LEU A 253 -2.14 -12.48 14.90
CA LEU A 253 -2.15 -11.02 15.07
C LEU A 253 -3.57 -10.45 15.21
N PHE A 254 -4.53 -10.99 14.44
CA PHE A 254 -5.94 -10.60 14.62
C PHE A 254 -6.47 -10.99 16.02
N ILE A 255 -6.15 -12.20 16.50
CA ILE A 255 -6.54 -12.66 17.84
C ILE A 255 -5.90 -11.78 18.93
N GLU A 256 -4.64 -11.39 18.76
CA GLU A 256 -3.95 -10.45 19.64
C GLU A 256 -4.67 -9.11 19.71
N ASN A 257 -5.01 -8.50 18.56
CA ASN A 257 -5.78 -7.25 18.52
C ASN A 257 -7.15 -7.42 19.23
N VAL A 258 -7.82 -8.56 19.06
CA VAL A 258 -9.09 -8.86 19.75
C VAL A 258 -8.93 -8.99 21.27
N ASN A 259 -7.79 -9.52 21.74
CA ASN A 259 -7.48 -9.63 23.15
C ASN A 259 -7.13 -8.27 23.78
N GLU A 260 -6.52 -7.37 23.00
CA GLU A 260 -6.24 -5.98 23.40
C GLU A 260 -7.52 -5.13 23.47
N ASP A 261 -8.38 -5.22 22.44
CA ASP A 261 -9.67 -4.55 22.41
C ASP A 261 -10.73 -5.40 21.69
N ARG A 262 -11.82 -5.70 22.40
CA ARG A 262 -12.90 -6.55 21.87
C ARG A 262 -13.63 -5.92 20.68
N ILE A 263 -13.52 -4.60 20.46
CA ILE A 263 -14.07 -3.90 19.29
C ILE A 263 -13.62 -4.52 17.97
N ASN A 264 -12.41 -5.09 17.93
CA ASN A 264 -11.84 -5.75 16.76
C ASN A 264 -12.62 -7.01 16.35
N CYS A 265 -13.29 -7.66 17.31
CA CYS A 265 -14.13 -8.84 17.07
C CYS A 265 -15.59 -8.47 16.77
N THR A 266 -16.13 -7.44 17.43
CA THR A 266 -17.54 -7.04 17.33
C THR A 266 -17.85 -6.03 16.23
N THR A 267 -16.85 -5.65 15.44
CA THR A 267 -17.02 -4.75 14.29
C THR A 267 -16.89 -5.52 12.98
N PRO A 268 -17.88 -5.44 12.07
CA PRO A 268 -17.74 -5.94 10.71
C PRO A 268 -16.63 -5.21 9.93
N ILE A 269 -15.92 -5.89 9.03
CA ILE A 269 -14.81 -5.30 8.28
C ILE A 269 -15.24 -4.10 7.43
N CYS A 270 -16.47 -4.12 6.90
CA CYS A 270 -17.04 -2.98 6.17
C CYS A 270 -17.18 -1.71 7.02
N ASN A 271 -17.13 -1.83 8.35
CA ASN A 271 -17.26 -0.73 9.30
C ASN A 271 -15.95 -0.36 9.99
N TYR A 272 -14.82 -1.00 9.67
CA TYR A 272 -13.54 -0.73 10.34
C TYR A 272 -13.11 0.74 10.27
N GLY A 273 -13.42 1.43 9.16
CA GLY A 273 -13.13 2.87 9.04
C GLY A 273 -13.91 3.74 10.02
N LYS A 274 -15.15 3.37 10.37
CA LYS A 274 -15.99 4.11 11.32
C LYS A 274 -15.45 4.09 12.74
N TYR A 275 -14.75 3.02 13.10
CA TYR A 275 -14.20 2.81 14.44
C TYR A 275 -12.68 3.01 14.49
N GLU A 276 -12.08 3.47 13.39
CA GLU A 276 -10.64 3.73 13.30
C GLU A 276 -9.75 2.51 13.57
N ILE A 277 -10.25 1.33 13.19
CA ILE A 277 -9.58 0.03 13.36
C ILE A 277 -9.24 -0.62 12.00
N GLY A 278 -9.01 0.19 10.97
CA GLY A 278 -8.61 -0.27 9.63
C GLY A 278 -7.31 -1.09 9.61
N HIS A 279 -6.48 -1.01 10.65
CA HIS A 279 -5.30 -1.85 10.81
C HIS A 279 -5.63 -3.36 10.84
N ASN A 280 -6.86 -3.77 11.19
CA ASN A 280 -7.26 -5.18 11.11
C ASN A 280 -7.44 -5.69 9.68
N SER A 281 -7.47 -4.82 8.67
CA SER A 281 -7.53 -5.29 7.28
C SER A 281 -6.21 -5.89 6.80
N TYR A 282 -5.10 -5.59 7.47
CA TYR A 282 -3.82 -6.29 7.25
C TYR A 282 -3.86 -7.76 7.71
N THR A 283 -4.76 -8.11 8.64
CA THR A 283 -4.79 -9.43 9.29
C THR A 283 -6.05 -10.22 8.92
N LYS A 284 -7.24 -9.71 9.23
CA LYS A 284 -8.51 -10.34 8.85
C LYS A 284 -8.77 -10.26 7.35
N GLY A 285 -8.36 -9.16 6.71
CA GLY A 285 -8.55 -8.94 5.27
C GLY A 285 -7.98 -10.04 4.37
N PRO A 286 -6.69 -10.44 4.49
CA PRO A 286 -6.15 -11.54 3.69
C PRO A 286 -6.85 -12.88 3.98
N TRP A 287 -7.40 -13.10 5.17
CA TRP A 287 -8.23 -14.28 5.45
C TRP A 287 -9.56 -14.27 4.68
N VAL A 288 -10.21 -13.10 4.53
CA VAL A 288 -11.40 -12.98 3.67
C VAL A 288 -11.05 -13.39 2.25
N LEU A 289 -9.95 -12.88 1.70
CA LEU A 289 -9.51 -13.19 0.33
C LEU A 289 -9.05 -14.65 0.18
N TYR A 290 -8.41 -15.21 1.20
CA TYR A 290 -8.02 -16.62 1.21
C TYR A 290 -9.23 -17.56 1.14
N LEU A 291 -10.24 -17.34 1.98
CA LEU A 291 -11.42 -18.20 1.98
C LEU A 291 -12.27 -18.02 0.72
N LEU A 292 -12.31 -16.79 0.17
CA LEU A 292 -12.90 -16.57 -1.14
C LEU A 292 -12.17 -17.39 -2.22
N ASN A 293 -10.82 -17.40 -2.19
CA ASN A 293 -10.04 -18.24 -3.09
C ASN A 293 -10.35 -19.74 -2.92
N GLU A 294 -10.46 -20.23 -1.69
CA GLU A 294 -10.80 -21.64 -1.41
C GLU A 294 -12.23 -22.05 -1.83
N ILE A 295 -13.15 -21.08 -1.89
CA ILE A 295 -14.52 -21.28 -2.39
C ILE A 295 -14.52 -21.37 -3.92
N LEU A 296 -13.82 -20.46 -4.60
CA LEU A 296 -13.80 -20.36 -6.06
C LEU A 296 -12.84 -21.35 -6.74
N GLY A 297 -11.73 -21.66 -6.07
CA GLY A 297 -10.54 -22.30 -6.65
C GLY A 297 -9.56 -21.30 -7.27
N ASP A 298 -8.26 -21.63 -7.22
CA ASP A 298 -7.14 -20.74 -7.61
C ASP A 298 -7.33 -20.09 -9.01
N GLU A 299 -7.72 -20.87 -10.03
CA GLU A 299 -7.88 -20.36 -11.39
C GLU A 299 -9.03 -19.34 -11.49
N MET A 300 -10.20 -19.68 -10.93
CA MET A 300 -11.37 -18.81 -10.97
C MET A 300 -11.16 -17.55 -10.13
N PHE A 301 -10.53 -17.67 -8.96
CA PHE A 301 -10.18 -16.53 -8.13
C PHE A 301 -9.27 -15.56 -8.87
N CYS A 302 -8.15 -16.04 -9.44
CA CYS A 302 -7.22 -15.17 -10.16
C CYS A 302 -7.88 -14.47 -11.35
N ARG A 303 -8.72 -15.20 -12.10
CA ARG A 303 -9.49 -14.64 -13.21
C ARG A 303 -10.48 -13.56 -12.73
N ALA A 304 -11.21 -13.80 -11.64
CA ALA A 304 -12.19 -12.86 -11.11
C ALA A 304 -11.52 -11.60 -10.56
N ILE A 305 -10.39 -11.73 -9.82
CA ILE A 305 -9.61 -10.59 -9.34
C ILE A 305 -9.02 -9.80 -10.50
N ARG A 306 -8.43 -10.45 -11.51
CA ARG A 306 -7.96 -9.78 -12.74
C ARG A 306 -9.04 -8.91 -13.37
N ILE A 307 -10.23 -9.47 -13.55
CA ILE A 307 -11.36 -8.75 -14.16
C ILE A 307 -11.80 -7.59 -13.26
N PHE A 308 -11.95 -7.81 -11.96
CA PHE A 308 -12.29 -6.76 -10.99
C PHE A 308 -11.30 -5.58 -11.04
N LEU A 309 -10.00 -5.86 -10.94
CA LEU A 309 -8.95 -4.83 -10.96
C LEU A 309 -8.94 -4.07 -12.29
N SER A 310 -9.02 -4.79 -13.42
CA SER A 310 -9.02 -4.16 -14.75
C SER A 310 -10.27 -3.29 -14.99
N LYS A 311 -11.46 -3.75 -14.58
CA LYS A 311 -12.75 -3.06 -14.75
C LYS A 311 -12.82 -1.76 -13.93
N HIS A 312 -12.15 -1.72 -12.78
CA HIS A 312 -12.29 -0.65 -11.79
C HIS A 312 -11.03 0.18 -11.56
N ARG A 313 -9.97 -0.03 -12.35
CA ARG A 313 -8.68 0.68 -12.24
C ARG A 313 -8.78 2.20 -12.11
N HIS A 314 -9.74 2.81 -12.80
CA HIS A 314 -9.96 4.27 -12.81
C HIS A 314 -11.26 4.70 -12.10
N LYS A 315 -11.84 3.83 -11.26
CA LYS A 315 -13.10 4.07 -10.57
C LYS A 315 -12.96 3.79 -9.09
N GLU A 316 -13.79 4.47 -8.30
CA GLU A 316 -13.96 4.14 -6.89
C GLU A 316 -14.94 2.96 -6.75
N VAL A 317 -14.57 1.96 -5.94
CA VAL A 317 -15.38 0.76 -5.70
C VAL A 317 -15.90 0.69 -4.27
N ASP A 318 -17.01 -0.01 -4.07
CA ASP A 318 -17.40 -0.54 -2.77
C ASP A 318 -17.44 -2.08 -2.72
N PHE A 319 -17.91 -2.61 -1.58
CA PHE A 319 -18.01 -4.05 -1.37
C PHE A 319 -19.05 -4.72 -2.27
N GLU A 320 -20.07 -4.01 -2.76
CA GLU A 320 -21.02 -4.58 -3.72
C GLU A 320 -20.41 -4.60 -5.13
N ASP A 321 -19.71 -3.53 -5.54
CA ASP A 321 -18.94 -3.53 -6.79
C ASP A 321 -17.96 -4.71 -6.85
N PHE A 322 -17.32 -5.03 -5.71
CA PHE A 322 -16.46 -6.20 -5.57
C PHE A 322 -17.24 -7.50 -5.69
N LYS A 323 -18.29 -7.69 -4.89
CA LYS A 323 -19.14 -8.90 -4.93
C LYS A 323 -19.64 -9.18 -6.35
N GLU A 324 -20.31 -8.21 -6.97
CA GLU A 324 -20.90 -8.35 -8.30
C GLU A 324 -19.85 -8.74 -9.35
N SER A 325 -18.65 -8.16 -9.26
CA SER A 325 -17.56 -8.48 -10.21
C SER A 325 -17.08 -9.93 -10.07
N ILE A 326 -17.06 -10.48 -8.86
CA ILE A 326 -16.68 -11.87 -8.64
C ILE A 326 -17.81 -12.83 -9.03
N GLU A 327 -19.06 -12.51 -8.70
CA GLU A 327 -20.23 -13.31 -9.08
C GLU A 327 -20.43 -13.35 -10.60
N GLU A 328 -20.24 -12.23 -11.31
CA GLU A 328 -20.34 -12.13 -12.77
C GLU A 328 -19.38 -13.11 -13.48
N VAL A 329 -18.18 -13.30 -12.93
CA VAL A 329 -17.15 -14.17 -13.52
C VAL A 329 -17.32 -15.63 -13.09
N SER A 330 -17.64 -15.86 -11.82
CA SER A 330 -17.69 -17.21 -11.23
C SER A 330 -19.03 -17.91 -11.39
N ASN A 331 -20.13 -17.17 -11.60
CA ASN A 331 -21.52 -17.67 -11.51
C ASN A 331 -21.85 -18.35 -10.17
N ILE A 332 -21.16 -18.01 -9.09
CA ILE A 332 -21.40 -18.51 -7.73
C ILE A 332 -22.10 -17.42 -6.93
N ASP A 333 -23.18 -17.75 -6.22
CA ASP A 333 -23.83 -16.83 -5.27
C ASP A 333 -22.97 -16.68 -3.99
N LEU A 334 -22.41 -15.50 -3.82
CA LEU A 334 -21.55 -15.13 -2.70
C LEU A 334 -22.30 -14.35 -1.62
N SER A 335 -23.63 -14.20 -1.72
CA SER A 335 -24.43 -13.43 -0.78
C SER A 335 -24.24 -13.88 0.67
N MET A 336 -24.23 -15.19 0.92
CA MET A 336 -24.01 -15.72 2.28
C MET A 336 -22.56 -15.52 2.76
N PHE A 337 -21.59 -15.58 1.84
CA PHE A 337 -20.19 -15.33 2.15
C PHE A 337 -19.99 -13.87 2.57
N PHE A 338 -20.42 -12.91 1.73
CA PHE A 338 -20.31 -11.47 2.04
C PHE A 338 -21.08 -11.08 3.29
N LYS A 339 -22.28 -11.65 3.50
CA LYS A 339 -23.05 -11.43 4.72
C LYS A 339 -22.26 -11.74 5.99
N LYS A 340 -21.45 -12.81 6.00
CA LYS A 340 -20.69 -13.26 7.18
C LYS A 340 -19.28 -12.66 7.26
N TRP A 341 -18.61 -12.51 6.12
CA TRP A 341 -17.19 -12.12 6.05
C TRP A 341 -16.96 -10.64 5.86
N ILE A 342 -17.91 -9.92 5.25
CA ILE A 342 -17.82 -8.47 5.01
C ILE A 342 -18.73 -7.69 5.96
N TYR A 343 -20.01 -8.05 5.97
CA TYR A 343 -21.06 -7.28 6.66
C TYR A 343 -21.38 -7.78 8.07
N GLY A 344 -20.88 -8.96 8.44
CA GLY A 344 -21.17 -9.66 9.70
C GLY A 344 -19.96 -9.75 10.63
N ILE A 345 -20.23 -10.17 11.86
CA ILE A 345 -19.21 -10.41 12.90
C ILE A 345 -18.85 -11.89 13.03
N GLU A 346 -19.65 -12.78 12.44
CA GLU A 346 -19.48 -14.23 12.50
C GLU A 346 -18.11 -14.67 11.98
N SER A 347 -17.56 -13.97 11.00
CA SER A 347 -16.19 -14.19 10.52
C SER A 347 -15.11 -13.94 11.57
N SER A 348 -15.29 -12.94 12.43
CA SER A 348 -14.37 -12.68 13.54
C SER A 348 -14.40 -13.82 14.56
N GLU A 349 -15.60 -14.32 14.87
CA GLU A 349 -15.79 -15.45 15.78
C GLU A 349 -15.16 -16.74 15.22
N LEU A 350 -15.36 -17.00 13.91
CA LEU A 350 -14.74 -18.12 13.22
C LEU A 350 -13.21 -18.05 13.25
N LEU A 351 -12.62 -16.88 12.97
CA LEU A 351 -11.16 -16.71 13.05
C LEU A 351 -10.61 -16.92 14.46
N CYS A 352 -11.33 -16.49 15.48
CA CYS A 352 -10.94 -16.70 16.89
C CYS A 352 -11.18 -18.13 17.39
N SER A 353 -11.97 -18.94 16.67
CA SER A 353 -12.24 -20.34 17.03
C SER A 353 -11.16 -21.28 16.48
N ASP A 354 -10.92 -22.44 17.10
CA ASP A 354 -9.94 -23.42 16.61
C ASP A 354 -10.54 -24.34 15.54
N VAL A 355 -10.87 -23.76 14.38
CA VAL A 355 -11.42 -24.47 13.22
C VAL A 355 -10.51 -24.35 12.00
N ASP A 356 -10.51 -25.37 11.16
CA ASP A 356 -9.76 -25.42 9.91
C ASP A 356 -10.51 -24.73 8.75
N VAL A 357 -9.78 -24.46 7.67
CA VAL A 357 -10.31 -23.81 6.46
C VAL A 357 -11.49 -24.59 5.87
N LYS A 358 -11.42 -25.92 5.86
CA LYS A 358 -12.50 -26.77 5.32
C LYS A 358 -13.79 -26.54 6.08
N HIS A 359 -13.72 -26.51 7.40
CA HIS A 359 -14.87 -26.19 8.25
C HIS A 359 -15.42 -24.79 7.97
N MET A 360 -14.55 -23.78 7.82
CA MET A 360 -14.97 -22.41 7.54
C MET A 360 -15.73 -22.29 6.21
N ILE A 361 -15.35 -23.07 5.19
CA ILE A 361 -15.94 -22.95 3.84
C ILE A 361 -17.08 -23.94 3.54
N ASN A 362 -17.29 -24.95 4.40
CA ASN A 362 -18.25 -26.04 4.15
C ASN A 362 -19.68 -25.57 3.81
N ASN A 363 -20.08 -24.39 4.31
CA ASN A 363 -21.44 -23.86 4.10
C ASN A 363 -21.57 -22.93 2.87
N TYR A 364 -20.49 -22.70 2.12
CA TYR A 364 -20.49 -21.81 0.94
C TYR A 364 -20.29 -22.54 -0.38
N LYS A 365 -19.76 -23.76 -0.35
CA LYS A 365 -19.75 -24.63 -1.53
C LYS A 365 -21.18 -25.12 -1.71
N SER A 366 -21.87 -24.62 -2.72
CA SER A 366 -23.13 -25.19 -3.19
C SER A 366 -22.96 -26.70 -3.28
N ALA A 367 -23.91 -27.48 -2.75
CA ALA A 367 -23.94 -28.91 -2.98
C ALA A 367 -23.92 -29.14 -4.50
N GLU A 368 -22.84 -29.74 -5.01
CA GLU A 368 -22.74 -30.19 -6.41
C GLU A 368 -23.88 -31.18 -6.75
#